data_AF-A0A962VWR7-F1
#
_entry.id   AF-A0A962VWR7-F1
#
_cell.length_a   1.000
_cell.length_b   1.000
_cell.length_c   1.000
_cell.angle_alpha   90.00
_cell.angle_beta   90.00
_cell.angle_gamma   90.00
#
_symmetry.space_group_name_H-M   'P 1'
#
loop_
_entity.id
_entity.type
_entity.pdbx_description
1 polymer ?
#
loop_
_entity_poly.entity_id
_entity_poly.type
_entity_poly.pdbx_seq_one_letter_code
_entity_poly.pdbx_strand_id
1 'polypeptide(L)'
;MTITAYEADFYQWTQQQAALMRQGEFNRVDLDIENIAEEIESMGRRDRYALRSYLHNILMHLLKWQHQPERRGTSWRLSIKNGRHQVDILVEDSPSLQGKIPDLITKEY
;
A
#
# COMPACT_ATOMS: atom_id res chain seq x y z
N MET A 1 -29.78 -11.69 6.78
CA MET A 1 -28.33 -11.83 6.55
C MET A 1 -27.67 -11.93 7.91
N THR A 2 -26.96 -13.03 8.17
CA THR A 2 -26.18 -13.22 9.40
C THR A 2 -24.86 -12.47 9.26
N ILE A 3 -24.53 -11.61 10.23
CA ILE A 3 -23.24 -10.90 10.28
C ILE A 3 -22.15 -11.96 10.50
N THR A 4 -21.16 -12.01 9.61
CA THR A 4 -20.01 -12.92 9.74
C THR A 4 -19.06 -12.44 10.84
N ALA A 5 -18.23 -13.32 11.40
CA ALA A 5 -17.21 -12.91 12.38
C ALA A 5 -16.24 -11.86 11.79
N TYR A 6 -15.95 -11.99 10.48
CA TYR A 6 -15.20 -11.02 9.68
C TYR A 6 -15.84 -9.62 9.70
N GLU A 7 -17.15 -9.52 9.45
CA GLU A 7 -17.88 -8.25 9.45
C GLU A 7 -18.14 -7.68 10.85
N ALA A 8 -18.23 -8.54 11.87
CA ALA A 8 -18.54 -8.14 13.24
C ALA A 8 -17.35 -7.49 13.94
N ASP A 9 -16.17 -8.11 13.85
CA ASP A 9 -14.92 -7.60 14.41
C ASP A 9 -13.73 -8.10 13.58
N PHE A 10 -13.35 -7.30 12.58
CA PHE A 10 -12.23 -7.60 11.70
C PHE A 10 -10.93 -7.84 12.46
N TYR A 11 -10.61 -7.02 13.47
CA TYR A 11 -9.35 -7.15 14.20
C TYR A 11 -9.32 -8.48 14.94
N GLN A 12 -10.37 -8.81 15.70
CA GLN A 12 -10.45 -10.10 16.39
C GLN A 12 -10.39 -11.26 15.40
N TRP A 13 -11.11 -11.17 14.27
CA TRP A 13 -11.08 -12.18 13.22
C TRP A 13 -9.65 -12.41 12.69
N THR A 14 -8.88 -11.34 12.39
CA THR A 14 -7.49 -11.50 11.92
C THR A 14 -6.61 -12.25 12.92
N GLN A 15 -6.77 -11.98 14.23
CA GLN A 15 -5.99 -12.63 15.27
C GLN A 15 -6.34 -14.13 15.38
N GLN A 16 -7.64 -14.46 15.28
CA GLN A 16 -8.12 -15.83 15.33
C GLN A 16 -7.64 -16.64 14.12
N GLN A 17 -7.81 -16.13 12.90
CA GLN A 17 -7.36 -16.81 11.68
C GLN A 17 -5.84 -17.04 11.70
N ALA A 18 -5.07 -16.03 12.09
CA ALA A 18 -3.62 -16.17 12.22
C ALA A 18 -3.21 -17.22 13.28
N ALA A 19 -3.95 -17.34 14.38
CA ALA A 19 -3.70 -18.36 15.39
C ALA A 19 -3.95 -19.78 14.86
N LEU A 20 -5.07 -20.00 14.17
CA LEU A 20 -5.41 -21.28 13.53
C LEU A 20 -4.34 -21.71 12.52
N MET A 21 -3.89 -20.78 11.66
CA MET A 21 -2.84 -21.05 10.67
C MET A 21 -1.50 -21.41 11.34
N ARG A 22 -1.10 -20.73 12.42
CA ARG A 22 0.14 -21.03 13.16
C ARG A 22 0.11 -22.38 13.86
N GLN A 23 -1.06 -22.85 14.26
CA GLN A 23 -1.25 -24.16 14.87
C GLN A 23 -1.32 -25.29 13.82
N GLY A 24 -1.29 -24.95 12.52
CA GLY A 24 -1.38 -25.92 11.43
C GLY A 24 -2.77 -26.50 11.24
N GLU A 25 -3.81 -25.89 11.80
CA GLU A 25 -5.17 -26.40 11.80
C GLU A 25 -5.94 -26.05 10.51
N PHE A 26 -5.36 -26.36 9.34
CA PHE A 26 -5.90 -25.97 8.04
C PHE A 26 -7.23 -26.62 7.66
N ASN A 27 -7.66 -27.65 8.39
CA ASN A 27 -8.90 -28.39 8.14
C ASN A 27 -10.08 -27.93 9.02
N ARG A 28 -9.88 -26.90 9.86
CA ARG A 28 -10.96 -26.35 10.70
C ARG A 28 -11.99 -25.64 9.84
N VAL A 29 -13.28 -25.85 10.15
CA VAL A 29 -14.38 -25.13 9.47
C VAL A 29 -14.33 -23.62 9.74
N ASP A 30 -13.68 -23.21 10.83
CA ASP A 30 -13.51 -21.82 11.24
C ASP A 30 -12.40 -21.10 10.46
N LEU A 31 -11.59 -21.82 9.68
CA LEU A 31 -10.55 -21.22 8.84
C LEU A 31 -11.18 -20.66 7.55
N ASP A 32 -11.18 -19.33 7.44
CA ASP A 32 -11.88 -18.59 6.40
C ASP A 32 -10.96 -18.28 5.21
N ILE A 33 -10.66 -19.32 4.42
CA ILE A 33 -9.65 -19.28 3.36
C ILE A 33 -9.91 -18.18 2.33
N GLU A 34 -11.17 -17.96 1.95
CA GLU A 34 -11.53 -16.97 0.92
C GLU A 34 -11.24 -15.54 1.39
N ASN A 35 -11.71 -15.16 2.59
CA ASN A 35 -11.45 -13.83 3.13
C ASN A 35 -9.96 -13.63 3.46
N ILE A 36 -9.24 -14.68 3.89
CA ILE A 36 -7.79 -14.62 4.09
C ILE A 36 -7.06 -14.34 2.77
N ALA A 37 -7.41 -15.05 1.70
CA ALA A 37 -6.81 -14.86 0.38
C ALA A 37 -7.08 -13.45 -0.14
N GLU A 38 -8.32 -12.98 -0.02
CA GLU A 38 -8.70 -11.62 -0.40
C GLU A 38 -7.87 -10.57 0.36
N GLU A 39 -7.67 -10.74 1.67
CA GLU A 39 -6.88 -9.81 2.47
C GLU A 39 -5.39 -9.81 2.12
N ILE A 40 -4.80 -10.98 1.83
CA ILE A 40 -3.40 -11.07 1.39
C ILE A 40 -3.23 -10.32 0.05
N GLU A 41 -4.15 -10.49 -0.89
CA GLU A 41 -4.12 -9.74 -2.13
C GLU A 41 -4.39 -8.25 -1.93
N SER A 42 -5.29 -7.90 -0.99
CA SER A 42 -5.63 -6.51 -0.64
C SER A 42 -4.41 -5.76 -0.11
N MET A 43 -3.57 -6.42 0.70
CA MET A 43 -2.32 -5.87 1.22
C MET A 43 -1.37 -5.47 0.08
N GLY A 44 -1.10 -6.39 -0.86
CA GLY A 44 -0.22 -6.09 -2.00
C GLY A 44 -0.78 -4.97 -2.91
N ARG A 45 -2.11 -4.91 -3.08
CA ARG A 45 -2.76 -3.81 -3.82
C ARG A 45 -2.56 -2.46 -3.11
N ARG A 46 -2.69 -2.41 -1.78
CA ARG A 46 -2.52 -1.19 -0.97
C ARG A 46 -1.12 -0.60 -1.13
N ASP A 47 -0.07 -1.41 -1.04
CA ASP A 47 1.31 -0.92 -1.16
C ASP A 47 1.59 -0.40 -2.57
N ARG A 48 1.09 -1.08 -3.60
CA ARG A 48 1.16 -0.60 -4.98
C ARG A 48 0.45 0.75 -5.16
N TYR A 49 -0.72 0.94 -4.54
CA TYR A 49 -1.44 2.22 -4.60
C TYR A 49 -0.72 3.33 -3.84
N ALA A 50 -0.13 3.02 -2.68
CA ALA A 50 0.67 3.97 -1.92
C ALA A 50 1.89 4.44 -2.75
N LEU A 51 2.61 3.50 -3.37
CA LEU A 51 3.72 3.81 -4.27
C LEU A 51 3.28 4.76 -5.40
N ARG A 52 2.18 4.44 -6.09
CA ARG A 52 1.61 5.30 -7.13
C ARG A 52 1.31 6.71 -6.62
N SER A 53 0.71 6.83 -5.43
CA SER A 53 0.35 8.12 -4.82
C SER A 53 1.59 8.97 -4.49
N TYR A 54 2.65 8.35 -3.96
CA TYR A 54 3.90 9.05 -3.69
C TYR A 54 4.60 9.50 -4.98
N LEU A 55 4.67 8.63 -5.99
CA LEU A 55 5.21 8.99 -7.31
C LEU A 55 4.43 10.14 -7.96
N HIS A 56 3.09 10.09 -7.94
CA HIS A 56 2.25 11.18 -8.40
C HIS A 56 2.59 12.51 -7.71
N ASN A 57 2.67 12.51 -6.38
CA ASN A 57 3.02 13.70 -5.61
C ASN A 57 4.40 14.24 -5.94
N ILE A 58 5.41 13.38 -6.11
CA ILE A 58 6.76 13.77 -6.50
C ILE A 58 6.73 14.43 -7.88
N LEU A 59 6.14 13.77 -8.88
CA LEU A 59 6.10 14.25 -10.27
C LEU A 59 5.34 15.59 -10.36
N MET A 60 4.18 15.69 -9.73
CA MET A 60 3.39 16.91 -9.70
C MET A 60 4.16 18.09 -9.10
N HIS A 61 4.88 17.88 -7.99
CA HIS A 61 5.67 18.96 -7.39
C HIS A 61 6.93 19.29 -8.20
N LEU A 62 7.56 18.31 -8.87
CA LEU A 62 8.69 18.56 -9.77
C LEU A 62 8.25 19.39 -10.98
N LEU A 63 7.09 19.11 -11.57
CA LEU A 63 6.52 19.90 -12.66
C LEU A 63 6.20 21.32 -12.21
N LYS A 64 5.54 21.49 -11.05
CA LYS A 64 5.31 22.81 -10.45
C LYS A 64 6.63 23.54 -10.21
N TRP A 65 7.64 22.84 -9.69
CA TRP A 65 8.96 23.40 -9.47
C TRP A 65 9.59 23.90 -10.76
N GLN A 66 9.50 23.13 -11.85
CA GLN A 66 10.06 23.51 -13.14
C GLN A 66 9.36 24.72 -13.74
N HIS A 67 8.03 24.77 -13.70
CA HIS A 67 7.22 25.74 -14.44
C HIS A 67 6.73 26.94 -13.63
N GLN A 68 6.86 26.93 -12.31
CA GLN A 68 6.41 28.01 -11.41
C GLN A 68 7.56 28.45 -10.48
N PRO A 69 8.67 29.00 -11.01
CA PRO A 69 9.86 29.35 -10.23
C PRO A 69 9.57 30.34 -9.08
N GLU A 70 8.63 31.25 -9.27
CA GLU A 70 8.17 32.26 -8.31
C GLU A 70 7.45 31.65 -7.10
N ARG A 71 6.97 30.41 -7.21
CA ARG A 71 6.26 29.69 -6.14
C ARG A 71 7.10 28.62 -5.47
N ARG A 72 8.38 28.49 -5.86
CA ARG A 72 9.32 27.57 -5.23
C ARG A 72 9.48 27.95 -3.76
N GLY A 73 9.21 27.00 -2.89
CA GLY A 73 9.31 27.21 -1.45
C GLY A 73 9.59 25.93 -0.70
N THR A 74 9.84 26.09 0.60
CA THR A 74 10.14 24.98 1.51
C THR A 74 9.08 23.89 1.48
N SER A 75 7.79 24.27 1.39
CA SER A 75 6.68 23.31 1.33
C SER A 75 6.83 22.32 0.16
N TRP A 76 7.05 22.80 -1.08
CA TRP A 76 7.20 21.91 -2.24
C TRP A 76 8.44 21.04 -2.15
N ARG A 77 9.55 21.60 -1.67
CA ARG A 77 10.78 20.84 -1.44
C ARG A 77 10.57 19.71 -0.41
N LEU A 78 9.82 19.98 0.65
CA LEU A 78 9.47 18.99 1.67
C LEU A 78 8.54 17.92 1.09
N SER A 79 7.53 18.28 0.29
CA SER A 79 6.66 17.31 -0.38
C SER A 79 7.45 16.34 -1.26
N ILE A 80 8.41 16.85 -2.05
CA ILE A 80 9.28 16.01 -2.89
C ILE A 80 10.15 15.10 -2.02
N LYS A 81 10.79 15.66 -0.98
CA LYS A 81 11.67 14.89 -0.08
C LYS A 81 10.90 13.78 0.64
N ASN A 82 9.72 14.11 1.18
CA ASN A 82 8.88 13.17 1.89
C ASN A 82 8.38 12.08 0.94
N GLY A 83 7.90 12.44 -0.26
CA GLY A 83 7.48 11.47 -1.27
C GLY A 83 8.60 10.49 -1.60
N ARG A 84 9.82 10.98 -1.86
CA ARG A 84 10.99 10.12 -2.14
C ARG A 84 11.30 9.18 -0.99
N HIS A 85 11.34 9.70 0.23
CA HIS A 85 11.58 8.88 1.42
C HIS A 85 10.53 7.77 1.60
N GLN A 86 9.25 8.06 1.35
CA GLN A 86 8.19 7.05 1.42
C GLN A 86 8.30 5.99 0.32
N VAL A 87 8.73 6.38 -0.88
CA VAL A 87 9.05 5.42 -1.95
C VAL A 87 10.21 4.51 -1.52
N ASP A 88 11.27 5.07 -0.94
CA ASP A 88 12.42 4.30 -0.48
C ASP A 88 12.02 3.26 0.58
N ILE A 89 11.22 3.66 1.58
CA ILE A 89 10.69 2.76 2.61
C ILE A 89 9.86 1.63 1.98
N LEU A 90 8.91 1.95 1.09
CA LEU A 90 8.07 0.94 0.47
C LEU A 90 8.88 -0.07 -0.37
N VAL A 91 9.93 0.39 -1.04
CA VAL A 91 10.79 -0.50 -1.82
C VAL A 91 11.70 -1.34 -0.92
N GLU A 92 12.16 -0.81 0.21
CA GLU A 92 12.91 -1.56 1.21
C GLU A 92 12.06 -2.70 1.80
N ASP A 93 10.82 -2.40 2.18
CA ASP A 93 9.87 -3.39 2.71
C ASP A 93 9.36 -4.36 1.64
N SER A 94 9.27 -3.92 0.38
CA SER A 94 8.76 -4.71 -0.76
C SER A 94 9.59 -4.51 -2.03
N PRO A 95 10.76 -5.17 -2.15
CA PRO A 95 11.70 -4.97 -3.27
C PRO A 95 11.10 -5.23 -4.67
N SER A 96 10.09 -6.09 -4.77
CA SER A 96 9.38 -6.35 -6.03
C SER A 96 8.65 -5.13 -6.61
N LEU A 97 8.36 -4.12 -5.78
CA LEU A 97 7.76 -2.86 -6.20
C LEU A 97 8.72 -1.99 -7.03
N GLN A 98 10.04 -2.13 -6.85
CA GLN A 98 11.03 -1.40 -7.64
C GLN A 98 10.80 -1.58 -9.15
N GLY A 99 10.53 -2.82 -9.57
CA GLY A 99 10.26 -3.15 -10.98
C GLY A 99 8.94 -2.56 -11.51
N LYS A 100 8.06 -2.06 -10.65
CA LYS A 100 6.78 -1.44 -11.04
C LYS A 100 6.87 0.08 -11.23
N ILE A 101 7.95 0.72 -10.77
CA ILE A 101 8.11 2.18 -10.84
C ILE A 101 8.01 2.71 -12.28
N PRO A 102 8.70 2.15 -13.29
CA PRO A 102 8.62 2.67 -14.66
C PRO A 102 7.18 2.71 -15.19
N ASP A 103 6.46 1.59 -15.07
CA ASP A 103 5.06 1.48 -15.50
C ASP A 103 4.14 2.45 -14.76
N LEU A 104 4.37 2.66 -13.46
CA LEU A 104 3.58 3.58 -12.65
C LEU A 104 3.83 5.04 -13.05
N ILE A 105 5.07 5.42 -13.33
CA ILE A 105 5.40 6.76 -13.81
C ILE A 105 4.71 7.03 -15.16
N THR A 106 4.82 6.11 -16.13
CA THR A 106 4.19 6.25 -17.46
C THR A 106 2.65 6.30 -17.40
N LYS A 107 2.02 5.74 -16.36
CA LYS A 107 0.57 5.83 -16.18
C LYS A 107 0.12 7.16 -15.57
N GLU A 108 1.00 7.86 -14.86
CA GLU A 108 0.71 9.19 -14.34
C GLU A 108 0.91 10.30 -15.38
N TYR A 109 1.84 10.09 -16.33
CA TYR A 109 2.22 11.04 -17.39
C TYR A 109 2.83 10.31 -18.60
#